data_AF-Q0PBQ8-F1
#
_entry.id   AF-Q0PBQ8-F1
#
_cell.length_a   1.000
_cell.length_b   1.000
_cell.length_c   1.000
_cell.angle_alpha   90.00
_cell.angle_beta   90.00
_cell.angle_gamma   90.00
#
_symmetry.space_group_name_H-M   'P 1'
#
loop_
_entity.id
_entity.type
_entity.pdbx_description
1 polymer ?
#
loop_
_entity_poly.entity_id
_entity_poly.type
_entity_poly.pdbx_seq_one_letter_code
_entity_poly.pdbx_strand_id
1 'polypeptide(L)'
;MIENLCTNKIKLFSDIKDYTERKKLIEKEVLFINIPFEAHCINTLYYLIYDGLSQSESSLLELLYKHNPYPCALVGGGSSGNMDFSGAFIFYNGEILKNQALSIHVQFKPKYRFNLMKSQNFNPQSNITFTILDVSLYDKTVRELINKKPFRLKLYVIILTALLKNLKIKCKNILLL
;
A
#
# COMPACT_ATOMS: atom_id res chain seq x y z
N MET A 1 -14.34 -19.71 13.52
CA MET A 1 -13.22 -19.50 12.57
C MET A 1 -12.11 -18.68 13.22
N ILE A 2 -12.39 -17.46 13.67
CA ILE A 2 -11.43 -16.62 14.39
C ILE A 2 -11.24 -17.16 15.82
N GLU A 3 -10.00 -17.22 16.27
CA GLU A 3 -9.59 -17.54 17.65
C GLU A 3 -9.32 -16.24 18.41
N ASN A 4 -8.44 -15.39 17.89
CA ASN A 4 -8.08 -14.11 18.48
C ASN A 4 -8.13 -12.99 17.44
N LEU A 5 -8.46 -11.78 17.91
CA LEU A 5 -8.48 -10.56 17.12
C LEU A 5 -7.77 -9.45 17.90
N CYS A 6 -6.71 -8.88 17.34
CA CYS A 6 -5.98 -7.78 17.94
C CYS A 6 -5.98 -6.58 16.98
N THR A 7 -6.50 -5.45 17.42
CA THR A 7 -6.59 -4.22 16.62
C THR A 7 -5.79 -3.10 17.28
N ASN A 8 -4.87 -2.51 16.53
CA ASN A 8 -4.08 -1.36 16.95
C ASN A 8 -4.34 -0.18 16.01
N LYS A 9 -4.53 1.01 16.59
CA LYS A 9 -4.62 2.27 15.85
C LYS A 9 -3.20 2.81 15.69
N ILE A 10 -2.85 3.26 14.49
CA ILE A 10 -1.54 3.87 14.17
C ILE A 10 -1.82 5.28 13.65
N LYS A 11 -1.27 6.31 14.28
CA LYS A 11 -1.32 7.67 13.74
C LYS A 11 -0.38 7.82 12.53
N LEU A 12 -0.84 8.49 11.49
CA LEU A 12 -0.10 8.67 10.22
C LEU A 12 0.52 10.05 10.05
N PHE A 13 0.24 10.97 10.99
CA PHE A 13 0.86 12.30 11.11
C PHE A 13 0.95 13.08 9.78
N SER A 14 -0.10 13.03 8.96
CA SER A 14 -0.20 13.73 7.65
C SER A 14 -0.07 15.26 7.72
N ASP A 15 -0.28 15.83 8.91
CA ASP A 15 -0.06 17.24 9.24
C ASP A 15 1.44 17.61 9.25
N ILE A 16 2.32 16.65 9.53
CA ILE A 16 3.77 16.85 9.54
C ILE A 16 4.32 16.74 8.12
N LYS A 17 4.86 17.84 7.60
CA LYS A 17 5.41 17.93 6.24
C LYS A 17 6.80 17.33 6.11
N ASP A 18 7.61 17.38 7.15
CA ASP A 18 8.93 16.76 7.14
C ASP A 18 8.80 15.24 7.10
N TYR A 19 9.24 14.63 6.01
CA TYR A 19 9.09 13.19 5.78
C TYR A 19 9.86 12.35 6.80
N THR A 20 11.06 12.78 7.18
CA THR A 20 11.94 12.02 8.07
C THR A 20 11.37 12.02 9.48
N GLU A 21 10.90 13.17 9.95
CA GLU A 21 10.25 13.32 11.25
C GLU A 21 8.92 12.56 11.29
N ARG A 22 8.11 12.70 10.24
CA ARG A 22 6.87 11.94 10.11
C ARG A 22 7.12 10.44 10.18
N LYS A 23 8.12 9.93 9.46
CA LYS A 23 8.49 8.51 9.48
C LYS A 23 8.94 8.05 10.86
N LYS A 24 9.74 8.84 11.59
CA LYS A 24 10.15 8.54 12.98
C LYS A 24 8.96 8.45 13.93
N LEU A 25 7.96 9.31 13.77
CA LEU A 25 6.76 9.29 14.60
C LEU A 25 5.87 8.09 14.30
N ILE A 26 5.69 7.75 13.02
CA ILE A 26 5.00 6.51 12.62
C ILE A 26 5.76 5.29 13.14
N GLU A 27 7.09 5.29 13.10
CA GLU A 27 7.92 4.18 13.59
C GLU A 27 7.69 3.93 15.08
N LYS A 28 7.52 4.98 15.89
CA LYS A 28 7.14 4.84 17.30
C LYS A 28 5.78 4.17 17.45
N GLU A 29 4.76 4.60 16.71
CA GLU A 29 3.43 3.97 16.75
C GLU A 29 3.49 2.48 16.36
N VAL A 30 4.31 2.14 15.35
CA VAL A 30 4.51 0.75 14.90
C VAL A 30 5.20 -0.08 15.98
N LEU A 31 6.23 0.46 16.65
CA LEU A 31 6.94 -0.24 17.73
C LEU A 31 6.07 -0.48 18.97
N PHE A 32 5.00 0.29 19.17
CA PHE A 32 4.03 0.07 20.24
C PHE A 32 3.00 -1.02 19.93
N ILE A 33 2.96 -1.56 18.71
CA ILE A 33 2.04 -2.64 18.35
C ILE A 33 2.42 -3.90 19.14
N ASN A 34 1.52 -4.32 20.03
CA ASN A 34 1.65 -5.57 20.77
C ASN A 34 0.58 -6.56 20.32
N ILE A 35 1.00 -7.80 20.04
CA ILE A 35 0.10 -8.89 19.66
C ILE A 35 0.05 -9.86 20.86
N PRO A 36 -1.11 -10.03 21.53
CA PRO A 36 -1.21 -10.79 22.78
C PRO A 36 -1.21 -12.32 22.58
N PHE A 37 -0.93 -12.79 21.37
CA PHE A 37 -0.91 -14.20 21.00
C PHE A 37 0.25 -14.49 20.05
N GLU A 38 0.67 -15.75 20.00
CA GLU A 38 1.73 -16.19 19.09
C GLU A 38 1.21 -16.15 17.63
N ALA A 39 1.68 -15.18 16.86
CA ALA A 39 1.29 -15.03 15.47
C ALA A 39 2.18 -15.86 14.56
N HIS A 40 1.58 -16.65 13.67
CA HIS A 40 2.30 -17.42 12.66
C HIS A 40 1.75 -17.16 11.27
N CYS A 41 2.61 -17.24 10.26
CA CYS A 41 2.23 -17.01 8.86
C CYS A 41 1.11 -17.95 8.36
N ILE A 42 0.93 -19.12 9.00
CA ILE A 42 -0.03 -20.15 8.59
C ILE A 42 -1.41 -19.96 9.27
N ASN A 43 -1.48 -19.24 10.39
CA ASN A 43 -2.71 -19.10 11.17
C ASN A 43 -3.09 -17.64 11.49
N THR A 44 -2.24 -16.66 11.19
CA THR A 44 -2.51 -15.25 11.45
C THR A 44 -2.48 -14.43 10.16
N LEU A 45 -3.61 -13.81 9.84
CA LEU A 45 -3.72 -12.80 8.79
C LEU A 45 -3.46 -11.43 9.39
N TYR A 46 -2.60 -10.63 8.77
CA TYR A 46 -2.43 -9.23 9.09
C TYR A 46 -3.26 -8.40 8.09
N TYR A 47 -4.37 -7.84 8.56
CA TYR A 47 -5.24 -6.96 7.79
C TYR A 47 -4.98 -5.48 8.14
N LEU A 48 -4.69 -4.66 7.13
CA LEU A 48 -4.38 -3.25 7.28
C LEU A 48 -5.42 -2.38 6.57
N ILE A 49 -6.04 -1.46 7.30
CA ILE A 49 -6.86 -0.40 6.71
C ILE A 49 -6.14 0.92 7.01
N TYR A 50 -5.96 1.79 6.03
CA TYR A 50 -5.27 3.06 6.27
C TYR A 50 -5.97 4.22 5.55
N ASP A 51 -5.78 5.43 6.07
CA ASP A 51 -6.17 6.65 5.38
C ASP A 51 -5.27 6.84 4.14
N GLY A 52 -5.82 6.61 2.96
CA GLY A 52 -5.09 6.74 1.69
C GLY A 52 -4.73 8.18 1.33
N LEU A 53 -5.40 9.17 1.94
CA LEU A 53 -5.09 10.60 1.74
C LEU A 53 -3.90 11.06 2.57
N SER A 54 -3.45 10.27 3.55
CA SER A 54 -2.32 10.64 4.42
C SER A 54 -0.99 10.72 3.67
N GLN A 55 -0.90 10.11 2.48
CA GLN A 55 0.36 9.90 1.73
C GLN A 55 1.44 9.22 2.59
N SER A 56 1.01 8.34 3.50
CA SER A 56 1.92 7.61 4.42
C SER A 56 1.94 6.11 4.12
N GLU A 57 1.22 5.62 3.11
CA GLU A 57 1.16 4.19 2.75
C GLU A 57 2.55 3.56 2.66
N SER A 58 3.43 4.12 1.83
CA SER A 58 4.76 3.55 1.59
C SER A 58 5.60 3.50 2.87
N SER A 59 5.62 4.61 3.65
CA SER A 59 6.37 4.67 4.91
C SER A 59 5.80 3.71 5.96
N LEU A 60 4.47 3.63 6.05
CA LEU A 60 3.78 2.73 6.97
C LEU A 60 4.10 1.28 6.64
N LEU A 61 3.96 0.88 5.37
CA LEU A 61 4.26 -0.48 4.93
C LEU A 61 5.74 -0.82 5.17
N GLU A 62 6.66 0.08 4.83
CA GLU A 62 8.09 -0.12 5.10
C GLU A 62 8.35 -0.37 6.59
N LEU A 63 7.79 0.45 7.47
CA LEU A 63 7.97 0.33 8.92
C LEU A 63 7.30 -0.92 9.48
N LEU A 64 6.12 -1.27 8.99
CA LEU A 64 5.43 -2.51 9.35
C LEU A 64 6.27 -3.72 8.94
N TYR A 65 6.81 -3.78 7.73
CA TYR A 65 7.69 -4.87 7.31
C TYR A 65 8.99 -4.92 8.11
N LYS A 66 9.59 -3.76 8.40
CA LYS A 66 10.85 -3.65 9.15
C LYS A 66 10.71 -4.15 10.58
N HIS A 67 9.59 -3.82 11.24
CA HIS A 67 9.35 -4.12 12.65
C HIS A 67 8.30 -5.22 12.86
N ASN A 68 8.02 -6.05 11.85
CA ASN A 68 7.12 -7.17 12.02
C ASN A 68 7.83 -8.31 12.76
N PRO A 69 7.48 -8.63 14.02
CA PRO A 69 8.10 -9.75 14.72
C PRO A 69 7.79 -11.09 14.06
N TYR A 70 6.65 -11.21 13.36
CA TYR A 70 6.18 -12.46 12.76
C TYR A 70 5.81 -12.23 11.31
N PRO A 71 6.48 -12.85 10.32
CA PRO A 71 6.20 -12.62 8.90
C PRO A 71 4.80 -13.16 8.51
N CYS A 72 3.76 -12.39 8.81
CA CYS A 72 2.39 -12.70 8.50
C CYS A 72 2.02 -12.12 7.13
N ALA A 73 1.09 -12.79 6.47
CA ALA A 73 0.47 -12.29 5.25
C ALA A 73 -0.21 -10.94 5.53
N LEU A 74 0.34 -9.85 4.98
CA LEU A 74 -0.22 -8.50 5.07
C LEU A 74 -1.10 -8.23 3.85
N VAL A 75 -2.39 -8.00 4.08
CA VAL A 75 -3.34 -7.54 3.06
C VAL A 75 -4.15 -6.38 3.59
N GLY A 76 -4.79 -5.62 2.70
CA GLY A 76 -5.47 -4.42 3.14
C GLY A 76 -5.87 -3.50 2.01
N GLY A 77 -6.29 -2.30 2.40
CA GLY A 77 -6.64 -1.24 1.48
C GLY A 77 -6.66 0.13 2.13
N GLY A 78 -6.31 1.14 1.34
CA GLY A 78 -6.45 2.54 1.71
C GLY A 78 -7.87 3.04 1.43
N SER A 79 -8.42 3.85 2.33
CA SER A 79 -9.63 4.62 2.03
C SER A 79 -9.25 5.85 1.22
N SER A 80 -9.92 6.08 0.09
CA SER A 80 -9.68 7.25 -0.78
C SER A 80 -10.66 8.40 -0.53
N GLY A 81 -11.62 8.24 0.39
CA GLY A 81 -12.71 9.20 0.56
C GLY A 81 -13.67 9.23 -0.64
N ASN A 82 -14.51 10.26 -0.68
CA ASN A 82 -15.38 10.56 -1.81
C ASN A 82 -14.56 10.99 -3.05
N MET A 83 -15.18 11.06 -4.24
CA MET A 83 -14.51 11.49 -5.48
C MET A 83 -13.89 12.90 -5.41
N ASP A 84 -14.28 13.71 -4.43
CA ASP A 84 -13.71 15.03 -4.15
C ASP A 84 -12.49 14.98 -3.21
N PHE A 85 -12.11 13.79 -2.72
CA PHE A 85 -11.05 13.58 -1.74
C PHE A 85 -11.21 14.46 -0.48
N SER A 86 -12.45 14.84 -0.14
CA SER A 86 -12.76 15.73 1.01
C SER A 86 -12.36 15.14 2.36
N GLY A 87 -12.21 13.82 2.44
CA GLY A 87 -11.68 13.12 3.60
C GLY A 87 -11.81 11.62 3.47
N ALA A 88 -10.79 10.91 3.95
CA ALA A 88 -10.79 9.46 4.06
C ALA A 88 -11.02 9.11 5.54
N PHE A 89 -12.16 8.48 5.80
CA PHE A 89 -12.63 8.18 7.14
C PHE A 89 -12.63 6.68 7.35
N ILE A 90 -12.00 6.22 8.43
CA ILE A 90 -12.14 4.83 8.88
C ILE A 90 -13.11 4.85 10.06
N PHE A 91 -14.23 4.16 9.94
CA PHE A 91 -15.16 3.99 11.05
C PHE A 91 -14.80 2.73 11.85
N TYR A 92 -14.56 2.86 13.15
CA TYR A 92 -14.21 1.75 14.02
C TYR A 92 -14.72 1.97 15.44
N ASN A 93 -15.50 1.01 15.96
CA ASN A 93 -16.06 1.02 17.32
C ASN A 93 -16.78 2.34 17.70
N GLY A 94 -17.59 2.88 16.78
CA GLY A 94 -18.34 4.12 17.03
C GLY A 94 -17.54 5.41 16.82
N GLU A 95 -16.24 5.31 16.54
CA GLU A 95 -15.37 6.46 16.28
C GLU A 95 -15.03 6.60 14.80
N ILE A 96 -14.91 7.85 14.34
CA ILE A 96 -14.34 8.18 13.04
C ILE A 96 -12.86 8.48 13.22
N LEU A 97 -12.02 7.62 12.65
CA LEU A 97 -10.57 7.76 12.64
C LEU A 97 -10.17 8.53 11.37
N LYS A 98 -9.40 9.61 11.57
CA LYS A 98 -8.81 10.45 10.51
C LYS A 98 -7.30 10.37 10.61
N ASN A 99 -6.57 10.38 9.49
CA ASN A 99 -5.11 10.39 9.50
C ASN A 99 -4.54 9.22 10.32
N GLN A 100 -5.18 8.05 10.20
CA GLN A 100 -4.91 6.87 11.00
C GLN A 100 -4.97 5.61 10.14
N ALA A 101 -4.29 4.57 10.60
CA ALA A 101 -4.43 3.22 10.13
C ALA A 101 -4.91 2.29 11.24
N LEU A 102 -5.63 1.24 10.86
CA LEU A 102 -5.96 0.09 11.69
C LEU A 102 -5.09 -1.08 11.27
N SER A 103 -4.24 -1.49 12.19
CA SER A 103 -3.49 -2.73 12.13
C SER A 103 -4.27 -3.82 12.84
N ILE A 104 -4.76 -4.82 12.09
CA ILE A 104 -5.64 -5.87 12.61
C ILE A 104 -4.97 -7.23 12.40
N HIS A 105 -4.64 -7.92 13.49
CA HIS A 105 -4.14 -9.28 13.46
C HIS A 105 -5.28 -10.25 13.76
N VAL A 106 -5.58 -11.12 12.80
CA VAL A 106 -6.66 -12.10 12.87
C VAL A 106 -6.05 -13.49 12.98
N GLN A 107 -6.10 -14.08 14.17
CA GLN A 107 -5.67 -15.46 14.37
C GLN A 107 -6.84 -16.42 14.15
N PHE A 108 -6.63 -17.46 13.35
CA PHE A 108 -7.62 -18.49 13.09
C PHE A 108 -7.48 -19.68 14.04
N LYS A 109 -8.60 -20.32 14.35
CA LYS A 109 -8.66 -21.58 15.10
C LYS A 109 -7.83 -22.66 14.38
N PRO A 110 -7.16 -23.60 15.08
CA PRO A 110 -6.25 -24.58 14.48
C PRO A 110 -6.78 -25.40 13.29
N LYS A 111 -8.11 -25.59 13.22
CA LYS A 111 -8.78 -26.31 12.12
C LYS A 111 -9.03 -25.46 10.87
N TYR A 112 -8.76 -24.16 10.91
CA TYR A 112 -8.96 -23.23 9.81
C TYR A 112 -7.60 -22.83 9.23
N ARG A 113 -7.53 -22.80 7.90
CA ARG A 113 -6.39 -22.31 7.14
C ARG A 113 -6.88 -21.20 6.22
N PHE A 114 -5.97 -20.31 5.84
CA PHE A 114 -6.22 -19.29 4.84
C PHE A 114 -5.07 -19.25 3.84
N ASN A 115 -5.32 -18.69 2.66
CA ASN A 115 -4.28 -18.37 1.70
C ASN A 115 -4.66 -17.07 0.99
N LEU A 116 -3.66 -16.34 0.52
CA LEU A 116 -3.89 -15.12 -0.26
C LEU A 116 -4.15 -15.51 -1.70
N MET A 117 -5.31 -15.11 -2.22
CA MET A 117 -5.61 -15.21 -3.64
C MET A 117 -5.51 -13.82 -4.25
N LYS A 118 -4.55 -13.62 -5.15
CA LYS A 118 -4.51 -12.45 -6.03
C LYS A 118 -4.55 -12.94 -7.47
N SER A 119 -5.59 -12.54 -8.19
CA SER A 119 -5.61 -12.63 -9.65
C SER A 119 -5.49 -11.21 -10.19
N GLN A 120 -4.61 -11.02 -11.16
CA GLN A 120 -4.52 -9.79 -11.94
C GLN A 120 -4.97 -10.14 -13.35
N ASN A 121 -6.04 -9.53 -13.81
CA ASN A 121 -6.52 -9.73 -15.17
C ASN A 121 -6.00 -8.60 -16.05
N PHE A 122 -4.81 -8.76 -16.61
CA PHE A 122 -4.34 -7.88 -17.68
C PHE A 122 -4.06 -8.71 -18.93
N ASN A 123 -4.65 -8.28 -20.04
CA ASN A 123 -4.20 -8.71 -21.35
C ASN A 123 -3.08 -7.75 -21.77
N PRO A 124 -1.88 -8.25 -22.15
CA PRO A 124 -0.88 -7.38 -22.74
C PRO A 124 -1.48 -6.73 -23.99
N GLN A 125 -1.74 -5.42 -23.92
CA GLN A 125 -2.32 -4.68 -25.04
C GLN A 125 -1.31 -4.46 -26.19
N SER A 126 -0.02 -4.68 -25.95
CA SER A 126 1.02 -4.57 -26.99
C SER A 126 2.25 -5.44 -26.66
N ASN A 127 3.02 -5.83 -27.67
CA ASN A 127 4.34 -6.48 -27.52
C ASN A 127 5.43 -5.48 -27.07
N ILE A 128 5.06 -4.36 -26.45
CA ILE A 128 5.99 -3.32 -26.02
C ILE A 128 6.40 -3.61 -24.58
N THR A 129 7.63 -4.09 -24.41
CA THR A 129 8.28 -4.24 -23.11
C THR A 129 9.33 -3.16 -22.93
N PHE A 130 9.34 -2.48 -21.79
CA PHE A 130 10.40 -1.55 -21.40
C PHE A 130 10.94 -1.92 -20.01
N THR A 131 12.21 -1.62 -19.78
CA THR A 131 12.86 -1.75 -18.47
C THR A 131 12.86 -0.38 -17.82
N ILE A 132 12.34 -0.27 -16.60
CA ILE A 132 12.36 0.98 -15.83
C ILE A 132 13.77 1.15 -15.25
N LEU A 133 14.37 2.33 -15.46
CA LEU A 133 15.67 2.69 -14.90
C LEU A 133 15.55 3.52 -13.64
N ASP A 134 14.71 4.56 -13.71
CA ASP A 134 14.48 5.47 -12.60
C ASP A 134 12.98 5.63 -12.37
N VAL A 135 12.59 5.50 -11.11
CA VAL A 135 11.22 5.63 -10.63
C VAL A 135 11.24 6.37 -9.31
N SER A 136 10.34 7.32 -9.17
CA SER A 136 10.06 7.93 -7.88
C SER A 136 8.83 7.26 -7.28
N LEU A 137 9.05 6.53 -6.19
CA LEU A 137 7.99 5.84 -5.46
C LEU A 137 7.05 6.80 -4.73
N TYR A 138 7.49 8.04 -4.51
CA TYR A 138 6.73 9.07 -3.80
C TYR A 138 5.64 9.68 -4.68
N ASP A 139 6.02 10.16 -5.87
CA ASP A 139 5.09 10.72 -6.85
C ASP A 139 4.48 9.63 -7.75
N LYS A 140 4.94 8.38 -7.62
CA LYS A 140 4.57 7.22 -8.45
C LYS A 140 4.89 7.46 -9.94
N THR A 141 5.99 8.16 -10.24
CA THR A 141 6.43 8.48 -11.60
C THR A 141 7.62 7.64 -12.05
N VAL A 142 7.61 7.22 -13.32
CA VAL A 142 8.77 6.62 -14.00
C VAL A 142 9.50 7.73 -14.75
N ARG A 143 10.74 8.02 -14.37
CA ARG A 143 11.54 9.11 -14.94
C ARG A 143 12.32 8.65 -16.16
N GLU A 144 12.84 7.42 -16.12
CA GLU A 144 13.67 6.86 -17.18
C GLU A 144 13.30 5.41 -17.49
N LEU A 145 13.38 5.04 -18.78
CA LEU A 145 13.22 3.66 -19.24
C LEU A 145 14.17 3.32 -20.38
N ILE A 146 14.44 2.02 -20.52
CA ILE A 146 15.15 1.40 -21.64
C ILE A 146 14.16 0.59 -22.46
N ASN A 147 14.15 0.81 -23.78
CA ASN A 147 13.50 -0.08 -24.74
C ASN A 147 14.54 -1.08 -25.29
N LYS A 148 14.22 -2.38 -25.30
CA LYS A 148 15.12 -3.44 -25.78
C LYS A 148 15.36 -3.43 -27.30
N LYS A 149 14.75 -2.52 -28.09
CA LYS A 149 15.01 -2.34 -29.53
C LYS A 149 14.81 -0.88 -30.02
N PRO A 150 15.80 -0.24 -30.71
CA PRO A 150 17.19 -0.07 -30.29
C PRO A 150 17.29 0.94 -29.12
N PHE A 151 18.47 1.05 -28.48
CA PHE A 151 18.79 1.96 -27.39
C PHE A 151 18.33 3.40 -27.67
N ARG A 152 17.17 3.79 -27.15
CA ARG A 152 16.74 5.19 -27.11
C ARG A 152 16.16 5.47 -25.74
N LEU A 153 16.91 6.20 -24.93
CA LEU A 153 16.37 6.92 -23.79
C LEU A 153 15.26 7.82 -24.32
N LYS A 154 14.04 7.61 -23.84
CA LYS A 154 12.94 8.55 -24.05
C LYS A 154 12.60 9.14 -22.69
N LEU A 155 12.47 10.46 -22.64
CA LEU A 155 12.08 11.17 -21.42
C LEU A 155 10.54 11.10 -21.24
N TYR A 156 10.12 11.12 -19.97
CA TYR A 156 8.75 11.00 -19.43
C TYR A 156 7.58 11.45 -20.36
N VAL A 157 7.64 12.65 -20.94
CA VAL A 157 6.53 13.24 -21.72
C VAL A 157 6.18 12.42 -22.96
N ILE A 158 7.17 11.81 -23.60
CA ILE A 158 6.94 10.97 -24.79
C ILE A 158 6.40 9.60 -24.37
N ILE A 159 6.75 9.11 -23.18
CA ILE A 159 6.41 7.77 -22.69
C ILE A 159 4.95 7.71 -22.26
N LEU A 160 4.49 8.61 -21.38
CA LEU A 160 3.09 8.60 -20.94
C LEU A 160 2.16 8.75 -22.16
N THR A 161 2.52 9.62 -23.09
CA THR A 161 1.79 9.82 -24.35
C THR A 161 1.79 8.55 -25.22
N ALA A 162 2.93 7.89 -25.38
CA ALA A 162 3.04 6.65 -26.15
C ALA A 162 2.31 5.48 -25.48
N LEU A 163 2.36 5.38 -24.15
CA LEU A 163 1.70 4.35 -23.35
C LEU A 163 0.18 4.54 -23.41
N LEU A 164 -0.32 5.75 -23.15
CA LEU A 164 -1.75 6.08 -23.23
C LEU A 164 -2.31 5.92 -24.65
N LYS A 165 -1.55 6.32 -25.69
CA LYS A 165 -1.95 6.11 -27.10
C LYS A 165 -2.02 4.64 -27.48
N ASN A 166 -1.03 3.84 -27.11
CA ASN A 166 -1.01 2.41 -27.44
C ASN A 166 -2.02 1.59 -26.63
N LEU A 167 -2.28 1.98 -25.38
CA LEU A 167 -3.24 1.28 -24.52
C LEU A 167 -4.71 1.68 -24.82
N LYS A 168 -4.96 2.72 -25.62
CA LYS A 168 -6.30 3.33 -25.80
C LYS A 168 -7.02 3.63 -24.47
N ILE A 169 -6.25 3.84 -23.40
CA ILE A 169 -6.79 4.14 -22.06
C ILE A 169 -6.92 5.66 -21.94
N LYS A 170 -8.15 6.16 -21.87
CA LYS A 170 -8.45 7.50 -21.34
C LYS A 170 -8.55 7.38 -19.81
N CYS A 171 -7.42 7.49 -19.10
CA CYS A 171 -7.44 7.59 -17.64
C CYS A 171 -6.79 8.89 -17.20
N LYS A 172 -7.51 9.65 -16.37
CA LYS A 172 -7.03 10.92 -15.81
C LYS A 172 -6.12 10.75 -14.59
N ASN A 173 -5.97 9.53 -14.05
CA ASN A 173 -4.97 9.18 -13.03
C ASN A 173 -4.68 7.67 -13.16
N ILE A 174 -3.42 7.30 -13.42
CA ILE A 174 -2.97 5.91 -13.30
C ILE A 174 -2.35 5.78 -11.91
N LEU A 175 -2.99 5.00 -11.03
CA LEU A 175 -2.36 4.49 -9.82
C LEU A 175 -1.89 3.07 -10.16
N LEU A 176 -0.60 2.86 -10.39
CA LEU A 176 -0.03 1.52 -10.44
C LEU A 176 0.07 0.99 -9.00
N LEU A 177 -0.53 -0.19 -8.77
CA LEU A 177 -0.33 -1.05 -7.60
C LEU A 177 0.80 -2.04 -7.86
#